data_AF-A0A532DQB8-F1
#
_entry.id   AF-A0A532DQB8-F1
#
_cell.length_a   1.000
_cell.length_b   1.000
_cell.length_c   1.000
_cell.angle_alpha   90.00
_cell.angle_beta   90.00
_cell.angle_gamma   90.00
#
_symmetry.space_group_name_H-M   'P 1'
#
loop_
_entity.id
_entity.type
_entity.pdbx_description
1 polymer ?
#
loop_
_entity_poly.entity_id
_entity_poly.type
_entity_poly.pdbx_seq_one_letter_code
_entity_poly.pdbx_strand_id
1 'polypeptide(L)'
;MRFLRKAQWTVGALLLLLQWSCSTPSSVIPPATQSTEGVPTSVILQEAVHFTSPDGQDVVAEPGSYRIEPTVEANLRLVPENGRVPLQIAAATNNYELEFAVPVAISLPVDHDTVYVALVLPGGSALDALGSRSGIRERASWTPTRKKQVIRALLSKPSQVPAGLLREP
;
A
#
# COMPACT_ATOMS: atom_id res chain seq x y z
N MET A 1 -3.84 -50.73 -19.69
CA MET A 1 -4.30 -50.78 -21.09
C MET A 1 -4.54 -49.34 -21.56
N ARG A 2 -3.67 -48.81 -22.46
CA ARG A 2 -3.98 -48.21 -23.79
C ARG A 2 -5.06 -47.11 -23.72
N PHE A 3 -4.78 -45.82 -23.98
CA PHE A 3 -4.51 -45.14 -25.27
C PHE A 3 -3.76 -43.82 -24.94
N LEU A 4 -2.67 -43.33 -25.54
CA LEU A 4 -2.12 -43.27 -26.90
C LEU A 4 -2.91 -42.43 -27.92
N ARG A 5 -2.59 -41.13 -28.02
CA ARG A 5 -2.64 -40.27 -29.24
C ARG A 5 -1.52 -39.22 -29.09
N LYS A 6 -0.36 -39.30 -29.78
CA LYS A 6 -0.04 -38.94 -31.18
C LYS A 6 -0.59 -37.54 -31.55
N ALA A 7 0.21 -36.48 -31.68
CA ALA A 7 1.29 -36.18 -32.64
C ALA A 7 0.81 -35.34 -33.83
N GLN A 8 1.74 -34.52 -34.37
CA GLN A 8 1.78 -33.82 -35.67
C GLN A 8 1.32 -32.35 -35.64
N TRP A 9 2.22 -31.37 -35.73
CA TRP A 9 3.10 -30.90 -36.83
C TRP A 9 2.38 -29.93 -37.80
N THR A 10 2.81 -28.68 -37.80
CA THR A 10 2.82 -27.83 -39.01
C THR A 10 4.07 -26.97 -39.02
N VAL A 11 5.01 -27.40 -39.87
CA VAL A 11 6.13 -26.61 -40.38
C VAL A 11 5.54 -25.59 -41.36
N GLY A 12 5.61 -24.32 -41.02
CA GLY A 12 5.24 -23.20 -41.90
C GLY A 12 6.47 -22.41 -42.26
N ALA A 13 7.06 -22.74 -43.41
CA ALA A 13 8.22 -22.07 -43.97
C ALA A 13 7.82 -20.86 -44.83
N LEU A 14 8.77 -19.90 -44.90
CA LEU A 14 9.17 -19.15 -46.09
C LEU A 14 8.49 -17.79 -46.40
N LEU A 15 9.32 -16.92 -47.03
CA LEU A 15 9.09 -15.57 -47.57
C LEU A 15 9.02 -14.46 -46.49
N LEU A 16 9.65 -13.28 -46.62
CA LEU A 16 10.32 -12.62 -47.74
C LEU A 16 11.16 -11.45 -47.17
N LEU A 17 12.26 -11.17 -47.88
CA LEU A 17 13.03 -9.94 -48.00
C LEU A 17 12.47 -8.65 -47.33
N LEU A 18 13.38 -7.90 -46.70
CA LEU A 18 13.69 -6.46 -46.89
C LEU A 18 14.40 -6.00 -45.60
N GLN A 19 15.72 -5.84 -45.63
CA GLN A 19 16.41 -4.57 -45.90
C GLN A 19 16.12 -3.44 -44.91
N TRP A 20 17.24 -3.02 -44.29
CA TRP A 20 17.51 -1.72 -43.67
C TRP A 20 16.89 -1.45 -42.31
N SER A 21 17.75 -1.27 -41.30
CA SER A 21 17.62 -0.09 -40.45
C SER A 21 18.93 0.30 -39.79
N CYS A 22 19.11 1.62 -39.79
CA CYS A 22 20.22 2.40 -39.32
C CYS A 22 20.53 2.10 -37.84
N SER A 23 21.79 1.76 -37.55
CA SER A 23 22.29 1.65 -36.18
C SER A 23 22.51 3.06 -35.62
N THR A 24 21.52 3.57 -34.88
CA THR A 24 21.72 4.72 -34.00
C THR A 24 21.74 4.21 -32.56
N PRO A 25 22.87 4.28 -31.84
CA PRO A 25 22.84 4.09 -30.40
C PRO A 25 22.15 5.30 -29.79
N SER A 26 20.82 5.26 -29.72
CA SER A 26 20.08 6.14 -28.82
C SER A 26 20.40 5.70 -27.41
N SER A 27 21.34 6.42 -26.78
CA SER A 27 21.51 6.39 -25.33
C SER A 27 20.26 7.00 -24.72
N VAL A 28 19.22 6.16 -24.56
CA VAL A 28 18.01 6.51 -23.82
C VAL A 28 18.44 6.59 -22.38
N ILE A 29 18.63 7.82 -21.91
CA ILE A 29 18.62 8.17 -20.49
C ILE A 29 17.35 7.50 -19.92
N PRO A 30 17.45 6.53 -19.00
CA PRO A 30 16.25 6.05 -18.33
C PRO A 30 15.62 7.28 -17.69
N PRO A 31 14.33 7.57 -17.93
CA PRO A 31 13.66 8.58 -17.13
C PRO A 31 13.91 8.18 -15.68
N ALA A 32 14.53 9.09 -14.91
CA ALA A 32 14.64 8.95 -13.48
C ALA A 32 13.27 8.47 -13.01
N THR A 33 13.22 7.26 -12.46
CA THR A 33 12.02 6.57 -12.03
C THR A 33 11.21 7.57 -11.24
N GLN A 34 10.22 8.17 -11.90
CA GLN A 34 9.32 9.12 -11.26
C GLN A 34 8.70 8.30 -10.15
N SER A 35 8.94 8.76 -8.92
CA SER A 35 8.36 8.19 -7.70
C SER A 35 6.92 7.89 -8.02
N THR A 36 6.59 6.59 -8.08
CA THR A 36 5.27 6.10 -8.47
C THR A 36 4.25 6.98 -7.79
N GLU A 37 3.43 7.65 -8.60
CA GLU A 37 2.29 8.45 -8.18
C GLU A 37 1.32 7.47 -7.50
N GLY A 38 1.64 7.13 -6.26
CA GLY A 38 1.01 6.06 -5.52
C GLY A 38 -0.42 6.47 -5.28
N VAL A 39 -1.35 5.54 -5.47
CA VAL A 39 -2.73 5.74 -5.04
C VAL A 39 -2.66 6.27 -3.60
N PRO A 40 -3.34 7.39 -3.28
CA PRO A 40 -3.30 8.02 -1.96
C PRO A 40 -3.43 7.05 -0.79
N THR A 41 -4.15 5.96 -1.03
CA THR A 41 -4.52 4.92 -0.08
C THR A 41 -3.65 3.67 -0.12
N SER A 42 -2.54 3.66 -0.88
CA SER A 42 -1.58 2.55 -0.87
C SER A 42 -0.44 2.77 0.13
N VAL A 43 -0.03 1.68 0.78
CA VAL A 43 1.10 1.62 1.72
C VAL A 43 2.00 0.44 1.36
N ILE A 44 3.28 0.52 1.74
CA ILE A 44 4.25 -0.55 1.52
C ILE A 44 4.69 -1.09 2.88
N LEU A 45 4.50 -2.38 3.10
CA LEU A 45 5.04 -3.11 4.25
C LEU A 45 6.35 -3.78 3.82
N GLN A 46 7.46 -3.41 4.49
CA GLN A 46 8.79 -3.92 4.16
C GLN A 46 9.04 -5.33 4.73
N GLU A 47 8.32 -5.69 5.77
CA GLU A 47 8.45 -6.94 6.53
C GLU A 47 7.05 -7.48 6.84
N ALA A 48 7.00 -8.72 7.33
CA ALA A 48 5.75 -9.29 7.82
C ALA A 48 5.29 -8.54 9.07
N VAL A 49 4.00 -8.21 9.15
CA VAL A 49 3.42 -7.48 10.27
C VAL A 49 2.19 -8.22 10.78
N HIS A 50 2.20 -8.54 12.07
CA HIS A 50 1.10 -9.12 12.81
C HIS A 50 0.12 -8.03 13.25
N PHE A 51 -1.13 -8.13 12.81
CA PHE A 51 -2.22 -7.25 13.20
C PHE A 51 -3.29 -8.00 13.98
N THR A 52 -4.17 -7.26 14.65
CA THR A 52 -5.38 -7.81 15.27
C THR A 52 -6.50 -7.80 14.25
N SER A 53 -7.23 -8.89 14.08
CA SER A 53 -8.51 -8.88 13.35
C SER A 53 -9.62 -8.26 14.22
N PRO A 54 -10.76 -7.86 13.65
CA PRO A 54 -11.91 -7.39 14.44
C PRO A 54 -12.38 -8.40 15.50
N ASP A 55 -12.22 -9.70 15.23
CA ASP A 55 -12.55 -10.80 16.14
C ASP A 55 -11.48 -11.06 17.21
N GLY A 56 -10.45 -10.21 17.29
CA GLY A 56 -9.34 -10.33 18.23
C GLY A 56 -8.27 -11.35 17.84
N GLN A 57 -8.39 -12.00 16.68
CA GLN A 57 -7.41 -12.98 16.20
C GLN A 57 -6.14 -12.29 15.70
N ASP A 58 -5.05 -13.05 15.64
CA ASP A 58 -3.82 -12.58 15.01
C ASP A 58 -3.87 -12.84 13.50
N VAL A 59 -3.55 -11.82 12.70
CA VAL A 59 -3.49 -11.91 11.24
C VAL A 59 -2.18 -11.34 10.74
N VAL A 60 -1.53 -12.06 9.83
CA VAL A 60 -0.21 -11.67 9.31
C VAL A 60 -0.35 -11.04 7.94
N ALA A 61 0.09 -9.79 7.81
CA ALA A 61 0.29 -9.13 6.54
C ALA A 61 1.73 -9.37 6.07
N GLU A 62 1.88 -10.11 4.99
CA GLU A 62 3.18 -10.38 4.36
C GLU A 62 3.81 -9.10 3.78
N PRO A 63 5.14 -9.04 3.58
CA PRO A 63 5.78 -7.91 2.90
C PRO A 63 5.15 -7.65 1.53
N GLY A 64 4.89 -6.38 1.20
CA GLY A 64 4.30 -6.00 -0.08
C GLY A 64 3.59 -4.66 -0.10
N SER A 65 2.97 -4.36 -1.24
CA SER A 65 2.13 -3.17 -1.46
C SER A 65 0.67 -3.51 -1.18
N TYR A 66 0.00 -2.65 -0.42
CA TYR A 66 -1.38 -2.83 0.01
C TYR A 66 -2.17 -1.55 -0.21
N ARG A 67 -3.35 -1.69 -0.82
CA ARG A 67 -4.37 -0.64 -0.81
C ARG A 67 -5.18 -0.76 0.49
N ILE A 68 -5.31 0.35 1.19
CA ILE A 68 -6.04 0.44 2.46
C ILE A 68 -7.45 0.96 2.18
N GLU A 69 -8.45 0.23 2.66
CA GLU A 69 -9.86 0.56 2.49
C GLU A 69 -10.57 0.57 3.85
N PRO A 70 -11.50 1.51 4.10
CA PRO A 70 -12.32 1.50 5.30
C PRO A 70 -13.43 0.43 5.18
N THR A 71 -13.93 -0.06 6.31
CA THR A 71 -15.08 -0.99 6.38
C THR A 71 -16.18 -0.47 7.30
N VAL A 72 -17.33 -1.16 7.35
CA VAL A 72 -18.59 -0.69 7.97
C VAL A 72 -18.52 -0.53 9.50
N GLU A 73 -17.46 -1.03 10.16
CA GLU A 73 -17.32 -1.07 11.62
C GLU A 73 -16.05 -0.38 12.13
N ALA A 74 -15.59 0.67 11.44
CA ALA A 74 -14.34 1.35 11.75
C ALA A 74 -13.10 0.43 11.72
N ASN A 75 -13.18 -0.69 11.00
CA ASN A 75 -12.05 -1.58 10.72
C ASN A 75 -11.39 -1.23 9.39
N LEU A 76 -10.15 -1.67 9.20
CA LEU A 76 -9.41 -1.51 7.96
C LEU A 76 -9.37 -2.82 7.17
N ARG A 77 -9.46 -2.69 5.84
CA ARG A 77 -9.21 -3.78 4.90
C ARG A 77 -7.92 -3.50 4.13
N LEU A 78 -6.96 -4.41 4.26
CA LEU A 78 -5.70 -4.40 3.54
C LEU A 78 -5.87 -5.28 2.29
N VAL A 79 -5.94 -4.64 1.12
CA VAL A 79 -6.07 -5.32 -0.17
C VAL A 79 -4.69 -5.41 -0.82
N PRO A 80 -4.06 -6.59 -0.85
CA PRO A 80 -2.74 -6.73 -1.43
C PRO A 80 -2.79 -6.56 -2.96
N GLU A 81 -1.84 -5.82 -3.53
CA GLU A 81 -1.80 -5.56 -4.98
C GLU A 81 -1.43 -6.80 -5.81
N ASN A 82 -0.89 -7.84 -5.17
CA ASN A 82 -0.55 -9.11 -5.81
C ASN A 82 -1.73 -10.08 -5.99
N GLY A 83 -2.96 -9.66 -5.68
CA GLY A 83 -4.18 -10.46 -5.86
C GLY A 83 -4.42 -11.54 -4.80
N ARG A 84 -3.66 -11.54 -3.70
CA ARG A 84 -3.94 -12.38 -2.53
C ARG A 84 -5.25 -11.97 -1.84
N VAL A 85 -5.70 -12.82 -0.92
CA VAL A 85 -6.93 -12.56 -0.14
C VAL A 85 -6.74 -11.30 0.71
N PRO A 86 -7.69 -10.35 0.69
CA PRO A 86 -7.66 -9.19 1.57
C PRO A 86 -7.69 -9.56 3.04
N LEU A 87 -6.98 -8.79 3.87
CA LEU A 87 -6.95 -8.96 5.31
C LEU A 87 -7.84 -7.89 5.96
N GLN A 88 -8.63 -8.29 6.96
CA GLN A 88 -9.40 -7.35 7.77
C GLN A 88 -8.72 -7.20 9.13
N ILE A 89 -8.39 -5.97 9.49
CA ILE A 89 -7.70 -5.63 10.73
C ILE A 89 -8.54 -4.67 11.56
N ALA A 90 -8.51 -4.88 12.87
CA ALA A 90 -9.08 -3.96 13.85
C ALA A 90 -8.34 -2.62 13.76
N ALA A 91 -9.12 -1.55 13.76
CA ALA A 91 -8.62 -0.20 13.81
C ALA A 91 -9.43 0.59 14.85
N ALA A 92 -8.89 1.71 15.31
CA ALA A 92 -9.63 2.66 16.11
C ALA A 92 -9.81 3.97 15.39
N THR A 93 -10.95 4.59 15.67
CA THR A 93 -11.28 5.90 15.13
C THR A 93 -10.47 6.98 15.83
N ASN A 94 -9.92 7.89 15.04
CA ASN A 94 -9.19 9.06 15.51
C ASN A 94 -9.53 10.29 14.66
N ASN A 95 -9.03 11.45 15.05
CA ASN A 95 -9.17 12.69 14.29
C ASN A 95 -7.87 13.51 14.39
N TYR A 96 -7.32 13.89 13.24
CA TYR A 96 -6.06 14.61 13.14
C TYR A 96 -6.19 16.13 12.96
N GLU A 97 -7.42 16.68 12.96
CA GLU A 97 -7.70 18.12 12.76
C GLU A 97 -7.04 18.68 11.48
N LEU A 98 -6.80 17.80 10.50
CA LEU A 98 -6.24 18.11 9.19
C LEU A 98 -7.28 17.77 8.14
N GLU A 99 -7.60 18.72 7.28
CA GLU A 99 -8.53 18.49 6.18
C GLU A 99 -7.79 17.97 4.96
N PHE A 100 -8.23 16.81 4.47
CA PHE A 100 -7.78 16.25 3.20
C PHE A 100 -8.96 16.19 2.23
N ALA A 101 -8.70 16.50 0.95
CA ALA A 101 -9.71 16.42 -0.10
C ALA A 101 -9.99 14.97 -0.54
N VAL A 102 -9.01 14.09 -0.36
CA VAL A 102 -9.08 12.67 -0.73
C VAL A 102 -8.56 11.82 0.44
N PRO A 103 -8.97 10.54 0.56
CA PRO A 103 -8.43 9.66 1.57
C PRO A 103 -6.92 9.46 1.42
N VAL A 104 -6.19 9.38 2.53
CA VAL A 104 -4.72 9.23 2.56
C VAL A 104 -4.34 8.09 3.48
N ALA A 105 -3.62 7.10 2.98
CA ALA A 105 -3.02 6.06 3.80
C ALA A 105 -1.54 6.35 4.07
N ILE A 106 -1.11 5.97 5.27
CA ILE A 106 0.27 6.05 5.72
C ILE A 106 0.64 4.77 6.48
N SER A 107 1.88 4.36 6.33
CA SER A 107 2.52 3.33 7.16
C SER A 107 3.79 3.90 7.77
N LEU A 108 3.93 3.79 9.09
CA LEU A 108 5.06 4.37 9.82
C LEU A 108 5.62 3.35 10.80
N PRO A 109 6.94 3.11 10.80
CA PRO A 109 7.57 2.46 11.94
C PRO A 109 7.50 3.42 13.14
N VAL A 110 6.97 2.94 14.27
CA VAL A 110 6.92 3.72 15.52
C VAL A 110 8.16 3.43 16.37
N ASP A 111 8.53 2.14 16.44
CA ASP A 111 9.73 1.65 17.11
C ASP A 111 10.31 0.46 16.31
N HIS A 112 11.16 -0.34 16.95
CA HIS A 112 11.83 -1.50 16.33
C HIS A 112 10.87 -2.61 15.94
N ASP A 113 9.77 -2.78 16.68
CA ASP A 113 8.82 -3.87 16.47
C ASP A 113 7.45 -3.39 15.99
N THR A 114 7.09 -2.14 16.27
CA THR A 114 5.76 -1.62 16.04
C THR A 114 5.65 -0.92 14.68
N VAL A 115 4.64 -1.31 13.92
CA VAL A 115 4.23 -0.68 12.67
C VAL A 115 2.84 -0.07 12.84
N TYR A 116 2.74 1.21 12.51
CA TYR A 116 1.49 1.94 12.50
C TYR A 116 0.95 2.06 11.07
N VAL A 117 -0.32 1.76 10.89
CA VAL A 117 -1.04 1.96 9.63
C VAL A 117 -2.22 2.86 9.92
N ALA A 118 -2.35 3.96 9.19
CA ALA A 118 -3.49 4.84 9.31
C ALA A 118 -4.08 5.19 7.96
N LEU A 119 -5.40 5.30 7.92
CA LEU A 119 -6.17 5.85 6.81
C LEU A 119 -6.87 7.11 7.29
N VAL A 120 -6.46 8.26 6.78
CA VAL A 120 -7.13 9.54 7.00
C VAL A 120 -8.17 9.74 5.91
N LEU A 121 -9.40 10.00 6.32
CA LEU A 121 -10.54 10.23 5.47
C LEU A 121 -10.74 11.73 5.23
N PRO A 122 -11.51 12.11 4.19
CA PRO A 122 -11.95 13.48 4.01
C PRO A 122 -12.66 14.01 5.27
N GLY A 123 -12.40 15.27 5.61
CA GLY A 123 -12.89 15.88 6.86
C GLY A 123 -12.09 15.54 8.12
N GLY A 124 -10.93 14.89 7.98
CA GLY A 124 -9.93 14.74 9.06
C GLY A 124 -10.17 13.59 10.05
N SER A 125 -11.28 12.85 9.89
CA SER A 125 -11.47 11.57 10.57
C SER A 125 -10.44 10.55 10.09
N ALA A 126 -10.04 9.63 10.95
CA ALA A 126 -9.05 8.62 10.61
C ALA A 126 -9.34 7.27 11.26
N LEU A 127 -8.82 6.21 10.64
CA LEU A 127 -8.79 4.86 11.16
C LEU A 127 -7.35 4.44 11.36
N ASP A 128 -6.99 4.08 12.59
CA ASP A 128 -5.63 3.77 13.00
C ASP A 128 -5.52 2.31 13.44
N ALA A 129 -4.55 1.58 12.90
CA ALA A 129 -4.24 0.22 13.30
C ALA A 129 -2.76 0.10 13.69
N LEU A 130 -2.50 -0.76 14.68
CA LEU A 130 -1.16 -1.14 15.08
C LEU A 130 -0.89 -2.60 14.74
N GLY A 131 0.31 -2.84 14.26
CA GLY A 131 0.87 -4.17 14.11
C GLY A 131 2.27 -4.29 14.70
N SER A 132 2.71 -5.53 14.87
CA SER A 132 4.03 -5.91 15.41
C SER A 132 4.78 -6.77 14.40
N ARG A 133 6.09 -6.59 14.24
CA ARG A 133 6.95 -7.42 13.38
C ARG A 133 7.26 -8.77 14.00
N SER A 134 7.38 -8.83 15.33
CA SER A 134 7.69 -10.04 16.09
C SER A 134 6.47 -10.89 16.42
N GLY A 135 5.27 -10.31 16.33
CA GLY A 135 4.03 -10.91 16.83
C GLY A 135 3.87 -10.79 18.35
N ILE A 136 4.84 -10.21 19.06
CA ILE A 136 4.75 -9.97 20.50
C ILE A 136 3.96 -8.67 20.70
N ARG A 137 2.75 -8.79 21.24
CA ARG A 137 1.96 -7.63 21.65
C ARG A 137 2.30 -7.22 23.07
N GLU A 138 2.61 -5.94 23.24
CA GLU A 138 2.64 -5.37 24.58
C GLU A 138 1.24 -5.47 25.21
N ARG A 139 1.20 -5.97 26.44
CA ARG A 139 -0.05 -6.02 27.24
C ARG A 139 -0.43 -4.66 27.83
N ALA A 140 0.33 -3.61 27.52
CA ALA A 140 0.02 -2.26 27.95
C ALA A 140 -1.22 -1.74 27.21
N SER A 141 -2.04 -0.96 27.92
CA SER A 141 -3.16 -0.23 27.33
C SER A 141 -2.62 0.68 26.24
N TRP A 142 -2.93 0.33 24.99
CA TRP A 142 -2.53 1.10 23.83
C TRP A 142 -3.01 2.54 23.96
N THR A 143 -2.07 3.48 23.83
CA THR A 143 -2.41 4.89 23.62
C THR A 143 -2.19 5.18 22.14
N PRO A 144 -3.20 5.70 21.40
CA PRO A 144 -3.04 6.09 20.02
C PRO A 144 -1.75 6.90 19.83
N THR A 145 -0.97 6.54 18.81
CA THR A 145 0.32 7.15 18.49
C THR A 145 0.23 8.68 18.57
N ARG A 146 1.30 9.32 19.05
CA ARG A 146 1.36 10.78 19.23
C ARG A 146 0.95 11.46 17.93
N LYS A 147 -0.26 12.02 17.86
CA LYS A 147 -0.85 12.69 16.68
C LYS A 147 0.17 13.52 15.88
N LYS A 148 1.10 14.18 16.58
CA LYS A 148 2.22 14.95 16.01
C LYS A 148 3.09 14.19 15.00
N GLN A 149 3.39 12.91 15.23
CA GLN A 149 4.23 12.12 14.33
C GLN A 149 3.49 11.77 13.04
N VAL A 150 2.22 11.41 13.16
CA VAL A 150 1.34 11.16 12.01
C VAL A 150 1.14 12.43 11.20
N ILE A 151 0.81 13.55 11.85
CA ILE A 151 0.69 14.86 11.22
C ILE A 151 1.99 15.22 10.48
N ARG A 152 3.16 15.06 11.12
CA ARG A 152 4.44 15.33 10.47
C ARG A 152 4.66 14.44 9.24
N ALA A 153 4.36 13.15 9.34
CA ALA A 153 4.48 12.22 8.22
C ALA A 153 3.56 12.60 7.06
N LEU A 154 2.31 12.95 7.36
CA LEU A 154 1.33 13.41 6.38
C LEU A 154 1.83 14.68 5.67
N LEU A 155 2.31 15.67 6.42
CA LEU A 155 2.85 16.92 5.87
C LEU A 155 4.14 16.71 5.06
N SER A 156 4.93 15.69 5.37
CA SER A 156 6.17 15.36 4.65
C SER A 156 5.93 14.61 3.34
N LYS A 157 4.71 14.15 3.05
CA LYS A 157 4.36 13.45 1.81
C LYS A 157 4.07 14.51 0.73
N PRO A 158 5.02 14.82 -0.18
CA PRO A 158 5.03 16.06 -0.96
C PRO A 158 4.00 16.15 -2.10
N SER A 159 3.08 15.18 -2.18
CA SER A 159 2.08 15.07 -3.26
C SER A 159 0.65 15.33 -2.79
N GLN A 160 0.44 15.59 -1.50
CA GLN A 160 -0.90 15.78 -0.92
C GLN A 160 -0.95 17.02 -0.01
N VAL A 161 -0.52 18.15 -0.55
CA VAL A 161 -0.75 19.44 0.08
C VAL A 161 -2.26 19.73 0.01
N PRO A 162 -2.95 19.96 1.14
CA PRO A 162 -4.35 20.30 1.12
C PRO A 162 -4.55 21.61 0.35
N ALA A 163 -5.44 21.59 -0.65
CA ALA A 163 -5.79 22.76 -1.47
C ALA A 163 -6.34 23.95 -0.65
N GLY A 164 -6.58 23.78 0.65
CA GLY A 164 -7.12 24.80 1.55
C GLY A 164 -6.09 25.63 2.34
N LEU A 165 -4.78 25.36 2.23
CA LEU A 165 -3.77 26.08 3.05
C LEU A 165 -3.28 27.42 2.45
N LEU A 166 -3.94 27.91 1.40
CA LEU A 166 -3.72 29.24 0.81
C LEU A 166 -5.04 30.06 0.84
N ARG A 167 -5.55 30.36 2.03
CA ARG A 167 -6.38 31.57 2.20
C ARG A 167 -5.48 32.64 2.82
N GLU A 168 -4.86 33.43 1.94
CA GLU A 168 -4.30 34.73 2.29
C GLU A 168 -5.44 35.65 2.79
N PRO A 169 -5.16 36.55 3.75
CA PRO A 169 -6.15 37.46 4.36
C PRO A 169 -6.72 38.51 3.40
#